data_AF-A0A5C6IW39-F1
#
_entry.id   AF-A0A5C6IW39-F1
#
_cell.length_a   1.000
_cell.length_b   1.000
_cell.length_c   1.000
_cell.angle_alpha   90.00
_cell.angle_beta   90.00
_cell.angle_gamma   90.00
#
_symmetry.space_group_name_H-M   'P 1'
#
loop_
_entity.id
_entity.type
_entity.pdbx_description
1 polymer ?
#
loop_
_entity_poly.entity_id
_entity_poly.type
_entity_poly.pdbx_seq_one_letter_code
_entity_poly.pdbx_strand_id
1 'polypeptide(L)'
;MLRLTWVQPEDLLGHELRQARLDGREPSRIEERWRAAGGPDAPQRAGASPHRVSRYLRLLAEDLLDELADLPSRLADDEPTELSAIQAACPDWPAARPAPSPGPLALEASWLGRAVGCLLGKPVEKLPLDGIRALARAAGNWPLSGYFTARGVPGELLAAHPWNRRSAATSLAENIDGMPADDDLDHPLLNLLLLQRHGKAFTTEDVARLWLEELPPGRTFTAERLAYRNLLTGVEPPHTARHRNPFREWIGALIRADVHGWTNPGDPAGAAEQAHRDAVFTHTANGVYAAMFTAATLAAAATGEHDVHACLRAGRAVVPPRSRLAEAIGHALRLAAAHEDFDDVVDELHARYAPTHHWVHAIPNTALLVAALSHADGDFTGSVRRAVAGGMDTDSVGATAGSVAGLLAGSPTALPEHWRVPLKNRLATGVADFDGSGFDALAHLTHLEAIRP
;
A
#
# COMPACT_ATOMS: atom_id res chain seq x y z
N MET A 1 4.36 -30.98 -0.54
CA MET A 1 4.92 -30.29 0.64
C MET A 1 4.58 -28.81 0.51
N LEU A 2 3.96 -28.20 1.53
CA LEU A 2 3.66 -26.75 1.51
C LEU A 2 4.96 -25.94 1.70
N ARG A 3 5.18 -24.92 0.87
CA ARG A 3 6.30 -23.96 1.00
C ARG A 3 5.70 -22.55 1.07
N LEU A 4 5.67 -21.99 2.28
CA LEU A 4 5.10 -20.67 2.52
C LEU A 4 5.93 -19.60 1.79
N THR A 5 5.25 -18.68 1.10
CA THR A 5 5.88 -17.61 0.33
C THR A 5 6.41 -16.51 1.24
N TRP A 6 7.45 -15.81 0.79
CA TRP A 6 8.06 -14.63 1.38
C TRP A 6 8.76 -14.87 2.73
N VAL A 7 9.11 -16.10 3.08
CA VAL A 7 9.70 -16.43 4.39
C VAL A 7 10.96 -17.30 4.34
N GLN A 8 11.31 -17.85 3.18
CA GLN A 8 12.44 -18.77 3.06
C GLN A 8 13.76 -17.97 3.07
N PRO A 9 14.70 -18.21 4.00
CA PRO A 9 15.94 -17.43 4.10
C PRO A 9 16.71 -17.34 2.78
N GLU A 10 16.79 -18.44 2.03
CA GLU A 10 17.43 -18.48 0.72
C GLU A 10 16.77 -17.56 -0.33
N ASP A 11 15.47 -17.34 -0.24
CA ASP A 11 14.73 -16.42 -1.11
C ASP A 11 14.88 -14.98 -0.58
N LEU A 12 14.87 -14.78 0.74
CA LEU A 12 14.99 -13.46 1.38
C LEU A 12 16.32 -12.80 1.07
N LEU A 13 17.42 -13.55 1.03
CA LEU A 13 18.76 -12.99 0.80
C LEU A 13 18.83 -12.23 -0.53
N GLY A 14 18.29 -12.78 -1.62
CA GLY A 14 18.28 -12.08 -2.90
C GLY A 14 17.40 -10.82 -2.91
N HIS A 15 16.36 -10.77 -2.08
CA HIS A 15 15.58 -9.54 -1.88
C HIS A 15 16.35 -8.52 -1.03
N GLU A 16 17.01 -8.96 0.05
CA GLU A 16 17.82 -8.07 0.92
C GLU A 16 19.02 -7.50 0.17
N LEU A 17 19.67 -8.24 -0.73
CA LEU A 17 20.73 -7.72 -1.59
C LEU A 17 20.24 -6.59 -2.50
N ARG A 18 18.99 -6.65 -2.99
CA ARG A 18 18.39 -5.55 -3.76
C ARG A 18 18.03 -4.38 -2.86
N GLN A 19 17.38 -4.66 -1.73
CA GLN A 19 17.03 -3.63 -0.74
C GLN A 19 18.28 -2.89 -0.23
N ALA A 20 19.39 -3.60 0.00
CA ALA A 20 20.66 -3.01 0.41
C ALA A 20 21.19 -1.97 -0.57
N ARG A 21 21.15 -2.27 -1.87
CA ARG A 21 21.54 -1.28 -2.88
C ARG A 21 20.61 -0.08 -2.92
N LEU A 22 19.29 -0.30 -2.76
CA LEU A 22 18.30 0.78 -2.70
C LEU A 22 18.53 1.69 -1.48
N ASP A 23 18.82 1.10 -0.32
CA ASP A 23 19.18 1.81 0.92
C ASP A 23 20.56 2.47 0.85
N GLY A 24 21.29 2.34 -0.26
CA GLY A 24 22.65 2.86 -0.41
C GLY A 24 23.70 2.19 0.49
N ARG A 25 23.49 0.92 0.81
CA ARG A 25 24.49 0.00 1.38
C ARG A 25 25.28 -0.67 0.25
N GLU A 26 26.46 -1.20 0.56
CA GLU A 26 27.38 -1.84 -0.41
C GLU A 26 27.47 -3.36 -0.21
N PRO A 27 26.54 -4.16 -0.77
CA PRO A 27 26.43 -5.59 -0.47
C PRO A 27 27.32 -6.51 -1.33
N SER A 28 28.22 -5.97 -2.17
CA SER A 28 28.92 -6.72 -3.23
C SER A 28 29.68 -7.94 -2.71
N ARG A 29 30.43 -7.81 -1.61
CA ARG A 29 31.17 -8.92 -1.00
C ARG A 29 30.28 -10.03 -0.47
N ILE A 30 29.11 -9.68 0.07
CA ILE A 30 28.13 -10.64 0.59
C ILE A 30 27.47 -11.37 -0.58
N GLU A 31 27.14 -10.65 -1.65
CA GLU A 31 26.61 -11.23 -2.87
C GLU A 31 27.61 -12.21 -3.52
N GLU A 32 28.89 -11.83 -3.64
CA GLU A 32 29.94 -12.71 -4.18
C GLU A 32 30.01 -14.03 -3.42
N ARG A 33 29.95 -13.99 -2.08
CA ARG A 33 29.93 -15.19 -1.24
C ARG A 33 28.69 -16.04 -1.46
N TRP A 34 27.51 -15.40 -1.59
CA TRP A 34 26.27 -16.10 -1.90
C TRP A 34 26.35 -16.82 -3.26
N ARG A 35 26.84 -16.14 -4.29
CA ARG A 35 27.00 -16.72 -5.63
C ARG A 35 28.04 -17.83 -5.68
N ALA A 36 29.18 -17.63 -5.03
CA ALA A 36 30.23 -18.64 -4.95
C ALA A 36 29.76 -19.95 -4.29
N ALA A 37 28.81 -19.86 -3.35
CA ALA A 37 28.20 -21.02 -2.71
C ALA A 37 27.13 -21.72 -3.57
N GLY A 38 26.77 -21.18 -4.74
CA GLY A 38 25.69 -21.67 -5.59
C GLY A 38 24.30 -21.15 -5.20
N GLY A 39 24.24 -20.00 -4.53
CA GLY A 39 23.01 -19.36 -4.10
C GLY A 39 22.14 -18.83 -5.26
N PRO A 40 20.83 -19.15 -5.29
CA PRO A 40 19.93 -18.69 -6.36
C PRO A 40 19.63 -17.20 -6.28
N ASP A 41 19.08 -16.67 -7.38
CA ASP A 41 18.36 -15.40 -7.37
C ASP A 41 17.08 -15.49 -6.55
N ALA A 42 16.66 -14.34 -6.01
CA ALA A 42 15.37 -14.24 -5.35
C ALA A 42 14.20 -14.41 -6.35
N PRO A 43 13.14 -15.15 -5.96
CA PRO A 43 11.97 -15.37 -6.80
C PRO A 43 11.25 -14.04 -7.10
N GLN A 44 11.01 -13.74 -8.38
CA GLN A 44 10.47 -12.42 -8.78
C GLN A 44 8.98 -12.23 -8.47
N ARG A 45 8.14 -13.28 -8.57
CA ARG A 45 6.67 -13.16 -8.42
C ARG A 45 6.02 -14.20 -7.53
N ALA A 46 6.53 -15.43 -7.52
CA ALA A 46 5.94 -16.54 -6.76
C ALA A 46 6.12 -16.41 -5.24
N GLY A 47 7.04 -15.54 -4.79
CA GLY A 47 7.39 -15.36 -3.39
C GLY A 47 8.09 -16.54 -2.72
N ALA A 48 8.17 -17.70 -3.37
CA ALA A 48 9.04 -18.79 -2.95
C ALA A 48 9.66 -19.49 -4.17
N SER A 49 10.90 -19.92 -4.03
CA SER A 49 11.53 -20.86 -4.97
C SER A 49 10.77 -22.20 -5.01
N PRO A 50 10.76 -22.91 -6.16
CA PRO A 50 9.97 -24.14 -6.33
C PRO A 50 10.48 -25.32 -5.50
N HIS A 51 11.78 -25.31 -5.17
CA HIS A 51 12.46 -26.40 -4.46
C HIS A 51 13.26 -25.86 -3.29
N ARG A 52 13.43 -26.68 -2.25
CA ARG A 52 14.31 -26.37 -1.11
C ARG A 52 15.76 -26.42 -1.58
N VAL A 53 16.57 -25.46 -1.13
CA VAL A 53 18.03 -25.52 -1.25
C VAL A 53 18.62 -26.47 -0.20
N SER A 54 19.93 -26.74 -0.28
CA SER A 54 20.63 -27.55 0.72
C SER A 54 20.58 -26.89 2.11
N ARG A 55 20.68 -27.70 3.17
CA ARG A 55 20.77 -27.18 4.55
C ARG A 55 21.92 -26.18 4.72
N TYR A 56 23.06 -26.44 4.05
CA TYR A 56 24.21 -25.55 4.04
C TYR A 56 23.87 -24.17 3.48
N LEU A 57 23.24 -24.11 2.30
CA LEU A 57 22.86 -22.84 1.68
C LEU A 57 21.85 -22.06 2.52
N ARG A 58 20.93 -22.76 3.19
CA ARG A 58 19.96 -22.10 4.06
C ARG A 58 20.62 -21.44 5.28
N LEU A 59 21.54 -22.14 5.94
CA LEU A 59 22.29 -21.57 7.06
C LEU A 59 23.15 -20.38 6.61
N LEU A 60 23.85 -20.53 5.48
CA LEU A 60 24.62 -19.43 4.90
C LEU A 60 23.72 -18.22 4.59
N ALA A 61 22.51 -18.43 4.08
CA ALA A 61 21.59 -17.33 3.80
C ALA A 61 21.18 -16.57 5.07
N GLU A 62 20.95 -17.29 6.17
CA GLU A 62 20.66 -16.70 7.47
C GLU A 62 21.84 -15.86 8.00
N ASP A 63 23.06 -16.39 7.95
CA ASP A 63 24.27 -15.66 8.37
C ASP A 63 24.51 -14.40 7.52
N LEU A 64 24.34 -14.50 6.19
CA LEU A 64 24.52 -13.38 5.27
C LEU A 64 23.44 -12.31 5.41
N LEU A 65 22.21 -12.68 5.78
CA LEU A 65 21.15 -11.72 6.07
C LEU A 65 21.48 -10.87 7.30
N ASP A 66 22.08 -11.47 8.33
CA ASP A 66 22.52 -10.73 9.53
C ASP A 66 23.69 -9.81 9.19
N GLU A 67 24.67 -10.28 8.40
CA GLU A 67 25.78 -9.43 7.94
C GLU A 67 25.32 -8.26 7.06
N LEU A 68 24.28 -8.45 6.24
CA LEU A 68 23.68 -7.37 5.45
C LEU A 68 23.02 -6.30 6.33
N ALA A 69 22.40 -6.71 7.45
CA ALA A 69 21.76 -5.79 8.38
C ALA A 69 22.77 -4.84 9.05
N ASP A 70 24.01 -5.29 9.23
CA ASP A 70 25.09 -4.51 9.85
C ASP A 70 25.79 -3.54 8.88
N LEU A 71 25.52 -3.63 7.57
CA LEU A 71 26.12 -2.71 6.61
C LEU A 71 25.62 -1.27 6.79
N PRO A 72 26.52 -0.27 6.84
CA PRO A 72 26.12 1.13 6.98
C PRO A 72 25.40 1.61 5.72
N SER A 73 24.29 2.33 5.92
CA SER A 73 23.55 3.01 4.86
C SER A 73 24.01 4.47 4.76
N ARG A 74 24.33 4.92 3.54
CA ARG A 74 24.60 6.34 3.25
C ARG A 74 23.36 7.24 3.34
N LEU A 75 22.17 6.64 3.44
CA LEU A 75 20.89 7.34 3.51
C LEU A 75 20.35 7.44 4.95
N ALA A 76 21.04 6.87 5.95
CA ALA A 76 20.54 6.79 7.32
C ALA A 76 20.19 8.17 7.93
N ASP A 77 20.96 9.21 7.60
CA ASP A 77 20.72 10.58 8.07
C ASP A 77 19.63 11.33 7.26
N ASP A 78 19.38 10.90 6.02
CA ASP A 78 18.38 11.50 5.13
C ASP A 78 17.01 10.82 5.28
N GLU A 79 17.00 9.56 5.72
CA GLU A 79 15.83 8.69 5.84
C GLU A 79 15.72 8.03 7.23
N PRO A 80 15.65 8.82 8.33
CA PRO A 80 15.48 8.28 9.68
C PRO A 80 14.10 7.64 9.88
N THR A 81 14.01 6.53 10.63
CA THR A 81 12.71 5.91 10.95
C THR A 81 12.10 6.42 12.26
N GLU A 82 12.91 6.91 13.19
CA GLU A 82 12.41 7.41 14.48
C GLU A 82 11.62 8.70 14.29
N LEU A 83 10.43 8.78 14.89
CA LEU A 83 9.48 9.88 14.67
C LEU A 83 10.10 11.25 14.98
N SER A 84 10.84 11.36 16.09
CA SER A 84 11.48 12.62 16.49
C SER A 84 12.54 13.09 15.48
N ALA A 85 13.27 12.15 14.87
CA ALA A 85 14.25 12.46 13.83
C ALA A 85 13.56 12.83 12.50
N ILE A 86 12.44 12.18 12.17
CA ILE A 86 11.60 12.56 11.02
C ILE A 86 11.09 14.00 11.19
N GLN A 87 10.48 14.31 12.35
CA GLN A 87 9.98 15.65 12.67
C GLN A 87 11.09 16.70 12.60
N ALA A 88 12.28 16.41 13.15
CA ALA A 88 13.43 17.29 13.06
C ALA A 88 13.92 17.52 11.61
N ALA A 89 13.75 16.54 10.72
CA ALA A 89 14.09 16.64 9.31
C ALA A 89 13.04 17.40 8.47
N CYS A 90 11.80 17.55 8.98
CA CYS A 90 10.68 18.19 8.30
C CYS A 90 10.47 19.63 8.80
N PRO A 91 11.02 20.66 8.12
CA PRO A 91 10.93 22.05 8.60
C PRO A 91 9.50 22.60 8.64
N ASP A 92 8.62 22.08 7.78
CA ASP A 92 7.24 22.50 7.63
C ASP A 92 6.26 21.50 8.28
N TRP A 93 6.69 20.79 9.33
CA TRP A 93 5.82 19.85 10.04
C TRP A 93 4.49 20.52 10.42
N PRO A 94 3.33 19.97 10.01
CA PRO A 94 2.05 20.66 10.18
C PRO A 94 1.72 20.91 11.66
N ALA A 95 1.18 22.09 11.95
CA ALA A 95 0.59 22.36 13.24
C ALA A 95 -0.81 21.72 13.31
N ALA A 96 -1.14 21.10 14.44
CA ALA A 96 -2.49 20.57 14.67
C ALA A 96 -3.53 21.70 14.60
N ARG A 97 -4.51 21.55 13.70
CA ARG A 97 -5.66 22.45 13.59
C ARG A 97 -6.94 21.62 13.58
N PRO A 98 -7.54 21.38 14.75
CA PRO A 98 -8.76 20.60 14.84
C PRO A 98 -9.84 21.18 13.91
N ALA A 99 -10.28 20.38 12.95
CA ALA A 99 -11.40 20.70 12.09
C ALA A 99 -12.62 19.87 12.53
N PRO A 100 -13.85 20.28 12.17
CA PRO A 100 -15.03 19.43 12.34
C PRO A 100 -14.79 18.06 11.71
N SER A 101 -15.23 16.99 12.38
CA SER A 101 -15.08 15.65 11.83
C SER A 101 -15.93 15.46 10.57
N PRO A 102 -15.44 14.70 9.57
CA PRO A 102 -16.23 14.40 8.38
C PRO A 102 -17.53 13.74 8.80
N GLY A 103 -18.62 14.15 8.16
CA GLY A 103 -19.90 13.50 8.34
C GLY A 103 -19.85 12.03 7.87
N PRO A 104 -20.75 11.15 8.37
CA PRO A 104 -20.79 9.75 7.98
C PRO A 104 -20.86 9.52 6.46
N LEU A 105 -21.52 10.41 5.69
CA LEU A 105 -21.61 10.28 4.23
C LEU A 105 -20.26 10.48 3.52
N ALA A 106 -19.40 11.37 4.00
CA ALA A 106 -18.07 11.57 3.42
C ALA A 106 -17.17 10.36 3.70
N LEU A 107 -17.28 9.79 4.91
CA LEU A 107 -16.60 8.55 5.27
C LEU A 107 -17.13 7.35 4.47
N GLU A 108 -18.44 7.27 4.23
CA GLU A 108 -19.03 6.23 3.37
C GLU A 108 -18.51 6.34 1.94
N ALA A 109 -18.43 7.56 1.40
CA ALA A 109 -17.84 7.81 0.09
C ALA A 109 -16.38 7.36 0.02
N SER A 110 -15.59 7.61 1.08
CA SER A 110 -14.20 7.16 1.18
C SER A 110 -14.08 5.64 1.24
N TRP A 111 -14.88 4.98 2.08
CA TRP A 111 -14.91 3.51 2.19
C TRP A 111 -15.34 2.84 0.88
N LEU A 112 -16.39 3.35 0.24
CA LEU A 112 -16.83 2.89 -1.08
C LEU A 112 -15.75 3.13 -2.13
N GLY A 113 -15.14 4.31 -2.12
CA GLY A 113 -14.07 4.65 -3.05
C GLY A 113 -12.89 3.69 -2.93
N ARG A 114 -12.47 3.39 -1.69
CA ARG A 114 -11.46 2.39 -1.39
C ARG A 114 -11.83 1.01 -1.96
N ALA A 115 -13.06 0.56 -1.72
CA ALA A 115 -13.55 -0.72 -2.23
C ALA A 115 -13.61 -0.76 -3.76
N VAL A 116 -14.09 0.30 -4.41
CA VAL A 116 -14.14 0.42 -5.89
C VAL A 116 -12.74 0.32 -6.47
N GLY A 117 -11.78 1.06 -5.92
CA GLY A 117 -10.40 1.08 -6.39
C GLY A 117 -9.70 -0.26 -6.24
N CYS A 118 -9.82 -0.89 -5.07
CA CYS A 118 -9.33 -2.24 -4.82
C CYS A 118 -9.95 -3.22 -5.84
N LEU A 119 -11.29 -3.26 -5.92
CA LEU A 119 -12.00 -4.19 -6.79
C LEU A 119 -11.63 -4.05 -8.27
N LEU A 120 -11.43 -2.81 -8.74
CA LEU A 120 -11.00 -2.55 -10.11
C LEU A 120 -9.58 -3.10 -10.38
N GLY A 121 -8.66 -2.98 -9.43
CA GLY A 121 -7.28 -3.46 -9.57
C GLY A 121 -7.10 -4.97 -9.42
N LYS A 122 -7.91 -5.63 -8.58
CA LYS A 122 -7.75 -7.05 -8.23
C LYS A 122 -7.57 -8.02 -9.41
N PRO A 123 -8.31 -7.92 -10.53
CA PRO A 123 -8.16 -8.88 -11.64
C PRO A 123 -6.80 -8.81 -12.36
N VAL A 124 -6.17 -7.63 -12.32
CA VAL A 124 -4.94 -7.30 -13.05
C VAL A 124 -3.71 -7.15 -12.15
N GLU A 125 -3.86 -7.33 -10.84
CA GLU A 125 -2.75 -7.42 -9.89
C GLU A 125 -1.70 -8.46 -10.38
N LYS A 126 -0.42 -8.10 -10.30
CA LYS A 126 0.76 -8.86 -10.78
C LYS A 126 0.96 -8.92 -12.30
N LEU A 127 0.08 -8.34 -13.11
CA LEU A 127 0.26 -8.27 -14.56
C LEU A 127 1.26 -7.16 -14.94
N PRO A 128 2.06 -7.36 -15.99
CA PRO A 128 2.87 -6.27 -16.54
C PRO A 128 1.97 -5.22 -17.21
N LEU A 129 2.46 -3.98 -17.30
CA LEU A 129 1.70 -2.83 -17.81
C LEU A 129 1.13 -3.05 -19.21
N ASP A 130 1.92 -3.64 -20.11
CA ASP A 130 1.51 -3.99 -21.47
C ASP A 130 0.35 -5.00 -21.48
N GLY A 131 0.38 -5.97 -20.56
CA GLY A 131 -0.71 -6.92 -20.34
C GLY A 131 -2.01 -6.24 -19.89
N ILE A 132 -1.92 -5.28 -18.96
CA ILE A 132 -3.08 -4.49 -18.49
C ILE A 132 -3.69 -3.70 -19.65
N ARG A 133 -2.85 -2.96 -20.38
CA ARG A 133 -3.25 -2.17 -21.56
C ARG A 133 -3.88 -3.06 -22.63
N ALA A 134 -3.28 -4.21 -22.92
CA ALA A 134 -3.77 -5.14 -23.94
C ALA A 134 -5.14 -5.73 -23.57
N LEU A 135 -5.30 -6.21 -22.33
CA LEU A 135 -6.56 -6.77 -21.85
C LEU A 135 -7.68 -5.71 -21.86
N ALA A 136 -7.41 -4.50 -21.38
CA ALA A 136 -8.38 -3.41 -21.37
C ALA A 136 -8.80 -2.99 -22.80
N ARG A 137 -7.83 -2.83 -23.72
CA ARG A 137 -8.10 -2.49 -25.13
C ARG A 137 -8.90 -3.57 -25.83
N ALA A 138 -8.57 -4.84 -25.62
CA ALA A 138 -9.30 -5.96 -26.20
C ALA A 138 -10.77 -6.02 -25.74
N ALA A 139 -11.05 -5.60 -24.50
CA ALA A 139 -12.40 -5.49 -23.96
C ALA A 139 -13.11 -4.17 -24.32
N GLY A 140 -12.48 -3.27 -25.09
CA GLY A 140 -13.02 -1.94 -25.39
C GLY A 140 -13.11 -1.00 -24.17
N ASN A 141 -12.34 -1.29 -23.12
CA ASN A 141 -12.34 -0.56 -21.84
C ASN A 141 -11.03 0.24 -21.66
N TRP A 142 -10.44 0.78 -22.74
CA TRP A 142 -9.26 1.65 -22.65
C TRP A 142 -9.54 3.02 -23.29
N PRO A 143 -9.39 4.14 -22.55
CA PRO A 143 -9.10 4.23 -21.11
C PRO A 143 -10.16 3.52 -20.23
N LEU A 144 -9.76 3.10 -19.03
CA LEU A 144 -10.66 2.39 -18.10
C LEU A 144 -11.90 3.25 -17.79
N SER A 145 -13.07 2.65 -17.99
CA SER A 145 -14.39 3.27 -17.80
C SER A 145 -15.36 2.43 -16.96
N GLY A 146 -14.99 1.18 -16.70
CA GLY A 146 -15.70 0.26 -15.81
C GLY A 146 -14.79 -0.87 -15.34
N TYR A 147 -15.34 -1.81 -14.58
CA TYR A 147 -14.63 -3.01 -14.11
C TYR A 147 -14.15 -3.90 -15.27
N PHE A 148 -13.00 -4.57 -15.09
CA PHE A 148 -12.50 -5.53 -16.08
C PHE A 148 -13.48 -6.68 -16.30
N THR A 149 -13.60 -7.15 -17.55
CA THR A 149 -14.43 -8.30 -17.92
C THR A 149 -13.63 -9.29 -18.75
N ALA A 150 -13.93 -10.59 -18.63
CA ALA A 150 -13.37 -11.59 -19.53
C ALA A 150 -14.15 -11.68 -20.85
N ARG A 151 -15.35 -11.11 -20.91
CA ARG A 151 -16.22 -11.16 -22.10
C ARG A 151 -15.57 -10.40 -23.26
N GLY A 152 -15.49 -11.06 -24.41
CA GLY A 152 -14.92 -10.47 -25.63
C GLY A 152 -13.39 -10.46 -25.70
N VAL A 153 -12.69 -10.90 -24.65
CA VAL A 153 -11.22 -10.97 -24.66
C VAL A 153 -10.73 -12.23 -25.40
N PRO A 154 -9.84 -12.12 -26.41
CA PRO A 154 -9.33 -13.27 -27.15
C PRO A 154 -8.64 -14.31 -26.26
N GLY A 155 -8.87 -15.59 -26.54
CA GLY A 155 -8.30 -16.69 -25.75
C GLY A 155 -6.77 -16.73 -25.75
N GLU A 156 -6.13 -16.32 -26.85
CA GLU A 156 -4.67 -16.19 -26.94
C GLU A 156 -4.12 -15.12 -26.00
N LEU A 157 -4.85 -14.01 -25.82
CA LEU A 157 -4.45 -12.94 -24.92
C LEU A 157 -4.60 -13.37 -23.46
N LEU A 158 -5.66 -14.12 -23.13
CA LEU A 158 -5.85 -14.71 -21.79
C LEU A 158 -4.80 -15.78 -21.48
N ALA A 159 -4.27 -16.47 -22.48
CA ALA A 159 -3.16 -17.41 -22.28
C ALA A 159 -1.84 -16.68 -21.98
N ALA A 160 -1.60 -15.54 -22.63
CA ALA A 160 -0.41 -14.70 -22.40
C ALA A 160 -0.46 -13.92 -21.09
N HIS A 161 -1.63 -13.37 -20.75
CA HIS A 161 -1.88 -12.56 -19.56
C HIS A 161 -3.12 -13.09 -18.82
N PRO A 162 -2.99 -14.24 -18.13
CA PRO A 162 -4.13 -14.82 -17.41
C PRO A 162 -4.56 -13.90 -16.27
N TRP A 163 -5.87 -13.74 -16.10
CA TRP A 163 -6.44 -13.07 -14.93
C TRP A 163 -5.89 -13.65 -13.63
N ASN A 164 -5.80 -12.81 -12.61
CA ASN A 164 -5.35 -13.26 -11.30
C ASN A 164 -6.26 -14.36 -10.75
N ARG A 165 -5.69 -15.56 -10.56
CA ARG A 165 -6.44 -16.77 -10.18
C ARG A 165 -7.16 -16.64 -8.84
N ARG A 166 -6.71 -15.74 -7.95
CA ARG A 166 -7.32 -15.52 -6.63
C ARG A 166 -8.55 -14.63 -6.69
N SER A 167 -8.64 -13.73 -7.68
CA SER A 167 -9.67 -12.69 -7.75
C SER A 167 -10.58 -12.82 -8.98
N ALA A 168 -10.17 -13.49 -10.06
CA ALA A 168 -10.94 -13.57 -11.30
C ALA A 168 -12.38 -14.09 -11.11
N ALA A 169 -12.56 -15.05 -10.19
CA ALA A 169 -13.86 -15.65 -9.90
C ALA A 169 -14.83 -14.72 -9.16
N THR A 170 -14.36 -13.58 -8.64
CA THR A 170 -15.17 -12.67 -7.79
C THR A 170 -15.08 -11.21 -8.22
N SER A 171 -14.06 -10.83 -9.00
CA SER A 171 -13.67 -9.43 -9.23
C SER A 171 -13.76 -8.98 -10.69
N LEU A 172 -14.14 -9.87 -11.61
CA LEU A 172 -14.50 -9.50 -12.98
C LEU A 172 -15.95 -9.01 -13.01
N ALA A 173 -16.29 -8.06 -13.89
CA ALA A 173 -17.59 -7.39 -13.97
C ALA A 173 -18.79 -8.35 -13.92
N GLU A 174 -18.71 -9.48 -14.62
CA GLU A 174 -19.75 -10.51 -14.66
C GLU A 174 -19.89 -11.37 -13.39
N ASN A 175 -18.91 -11.29 -12.49
CA ASN A 175 -18.79 -12.10 -11.28
C ASN A 175 -18.92 -11.28 -9.98
N ILE A 176 -18.94 -9.94 -10.06
CA ILE A 176 -19.01 -9.08 -8.88
C ILE A 176 -20.35 -9.28 -8.16
N ASP A 177 -20.27 -9.65 -6.89
CA ASP A 177 -21.41 -9.80 -5.98
C ASP A 177 -21.03 -9.30 -4.59
N GLY A 178 -20.91 -7.98 -4.45
CA GLY A 178 -20.31 -7.35 -3.26
C GLY A 178 -18.80 -7.17 -3.36
N MET A 179 -18.20 -6.61 -2.32
CA MET A 179 -16.74 -6.49 -2.22
C MET A 179 -16.16 -7.80 -1.66
N PRO A 180 -15.36 -8.56 -2.44
CA PRO A 180 -14.68 -9.75 -1.95
C PRO A 180 -13.54 -9.38 -0.98
N ALA A 181 -13.17 -10.33 -0.12
CA ALA A 181 -12.08 -10.14 0.84
C ALA A 181 -10.76 -9.75 0.16
N ASP A 182 -10.06 -8.82 0.82
CA ASP A 182 -8.76 -8.30 0.41
C ASP A 182 -8.04 -7.67 1.62
N ASP A 183 -6.71 -7.76 1.67
CA ASP A 183 -5.92 -7.13 2.72
C ASP A 183 -5.98 -5.60 2.67
N ASP A 184 -6.22 -5.01 1.50
CA ASP A 184 -6.54 -3.59 1.38
C ASP A 184 -7.80 -3.19 2.16
N LEU A 185 -8.74 -4.09 2.42
CA LEU A 185 -9.93 -3.78 3.20
C LEU A 185 -9.82 -4.30 4.64
N ASP A 186 -9.14 -5.44 4.83
CA ASP A 186 -8.96 -6.03 6.16
C ASP A 186 -8.10 -5.14 7.08
N HIS A 187 -7.04 -4.50 6.56
CA HIS A 187 -6.17 -3.65 7.40
C HIS A 187 -6.86 -2.40 7.96
N PRO A 188 -7.62 -1.62 7.17
CA PRO A 188 -8.47 -0.56 7.71
C PRO A 188 -9.46 -1.05 8.77
N LEU A 189 -10.06 -2.24 8.61
CA LEU A 189 -10.96 -2.80 9.64
C LEU A 189 -10.21 -3.12 10.95
N LEU A 190 -9.01 -3.70 10.85
CA LEU A 190 -8.15 -3.91 12.02
C LEU A 190 -7.79 -2.59 12.69
N ASN A 191 -7.48 -1.54 11.93
CA ASN A 191 -7.16 -0.23 12.50
C ASN A 191 -8.38 0.46 13.11
N LEU A 192 -9.58 0.23 12.60
CA LEU A 192 -10.81 0.68 13.27
C LEU A 192 -11.01 -0.04 14.61
N LEU A 193 -10.79 -1.37 14.64
CA LEU A 193 -10.87 -2.16 15.87
C LEU A 193 -9.78 -1.77 16.88
N LEU A 194 -8.57 -1.44 16.40
CA LEU A 194 -7.47 -0.91 17.21
C LEU A 194 -7.90 0.37 17.94
N LEU A 195 -8.50 1.32 17.22
CA LEU A 195 -9.00 2.56 17.82
C LEU A 195 -10.14 2.30 18.80
N GLN A 196 -11.05 1.38 18.49
CA GLN A 196 -12.14 1.01 19.41
C GLN A 196 -11.60 0.47 20.75
N ARG A 197 -10.61 -0.44 20.70
CA ARG A 197 -10.02 -1.10 21.87
C ARG A 197 -9.04 -0.22 22.65
N HIS A 198 -8.20 0.55 21.96
CA HIS A 198 -7.04 1.23 22.56
C HIS A 198 -7.09 2.77 22.44
N GLY A 199 -8.04 3.32 21.69
CA GLY A 199 -8.15 4.76 21.43
C GLY A 199 -7.05 5.30 20.51
N LYS A 200 -7.04 6.62 20.28
CA LYS A 200 -6.09 7.27 19.37
C LYS A 200 -4.63 7.25 19.85
N ALA A 201 -4.43 6.99 21.15
CA ALA A 201 -3.13 6.93 21.81
C ALA A 201 -2.54 5.49 21.88
N PHE A 202 -3.03 4.56 21.05
CA PHE A 202 -2.49 3.19 20.97
C PHE A 202 -0.97 3.17 20.75
N THR A 203 -0.36 2.08 21.19
CA THR A 203 1.08 1.81 21.02
C THR A 203 1.35 0.81 19.89
N THR A 204 2.59 0.75 19.40
CA THR A 204 2.99 -0.29 18.41
C THR A 204 2.77 -1.70 18.97
N GLU A 205 2.93 -1.89 20.27
CA GLU A 205 2.67 -3.14 20.97
C GLU A 205 1.19 -3.51 20.96
N ASP A 206 0.27 -2.54 21.02
CA ASP A 206 -1.16 -2.79 20.88
C ASP A 206 -1.52 -3.25 19.47
N VAL A 207 -0.86 -2.70 18.44
CA VAL A 207 -1.00 -3.16 17.04
C VAL A 207 -0.56 -4.62 16.93
N ALA A 208 0.62 -4.95 17.47
CA ALA A 208 1.16 -6.31 17.46
C ALA A 208 0.24 -7.30 18.19
N ARG A 209 -0.30 -6.91 19.35
CA ARG A 209 -1.24 -7.73 20.12
C ARG A 209 -2.55 -7.93 19.37
N LEU A 210 -3.11 -6.88 18.78
CA LEU A 210 -4.33 -6.97 18.00
C LEU A 210 -4.16 -7.95 16.82
N TRP A 211 -3.02 -7.92 16.13
CA TRP A 211 -2.77 -8.85 15.03
C TRP A 211 -2.72 -10.30 15.50
N LEU A 212 -2.12 -10.57 16.66
CA LEU A 212 -2.10 -11.91 17.29
C LEU A 212 -3.51 -12.43 17.62
N GLU A 213 -4.41 -11.53 17.99
CA GLU A 213 -5.79 -11.85 18.36
C GLU A 213 -6.70 -12.03 17.12
N GLU A 214 -6.55 -11.16 16.11
CA GLU A 214 -7.57 -10.97 15.07
C GLU A 214 -7.11 -11.35 13.66
N LEU A 215 -5.80 -11.36 13.38
CA LEU A 215 -5.28 -11.55 12.03
C LEU A 215 -4.54 -12.89 11.90
N PRO A 216 -5.10 -13.89 11.20
CA PRO A 216 -4.38 -15.14 10.98
C PRO A 216 -3.06 -14.91 10.24
N PRO A 217 -1.91 -15.49 10.69
CA PRO A 217 -0.61 -15.26 10.08
C PRO A 217 -0.56 -15.56 8.57
N GLY A 218 -1.37 -16.51 8.10
CA GLY A 218 -1.47 -16.86 6.67
C GLY A 218 -2.11 -15.78 5.78
N ARG A 219 -2.71 -14.74 6.37
CA ARG A 219 -3.37 -13.61 5.68
C ARG A 219 -2.46 -12.39 5.50
N THR A 220 -1.28 -12.37 6.09
CA THR A 220 -0.28 -11.31 5.85
C THR A 220 0.64 -11.67 4.70
N PHE A 221 1.24 -10.70 4.02
CA PHE A 221 2.21 -10.92 2.94
C PHE A 221 3.51 -10.16 3.21
N THR A 222 4.59 -10.49 2.52
CA THR A 222 5.82 -9.68 2.47
C THR A 222 6.32 -9.16 3.84
N ALA A 223 6.39 -7.84 4.06
CA ALA A 223 6.90 -7.20 5.27
C ALA A 223 6.09 -7.58 6.51
N GLU A 224 4.78 -7.56 6.40
CA GLU A 224 3.83 -7.95 7.42
C GLU A 224 4.06 -9.40 7.83
N ARG A 225 4.20 -10.29 6.85
CA ARG A 225 4.44 -11.71 7.12
C ARG A 225 5.75 -11.93 7.85
N LEU A 226 6.79 -11.18 7.51
CA LEU A 226 8.07 -11.29 8.19
C LEU A 226 8.05 -10.70 9.59
N ALA A 227 7.43 -9.55 9.79
CA ALA A 227 7.23 -8.97 11.11
C ALA A 227 6.41 -9.90 12.01
N TYR A 228 5.36 -10.52 11.48
CA TYR A 228 4.54 -11.50 12.20
C TYR A 228 5.35 -12.77 12.51
N ARG A 229 6.12 -13.31 11.55
CA ARG A 229 7.07 -14.41 11.82
C ARG A 229 8.02 -14.04 12.96
N ASN A 230 8.62 -12.85 12.89
CA ASN A 230 9.60 -12.37 13.87
C ASN A 230 8.97 -12.26 15.26
N LEU A 231 7.76 -11.71 15.35
CA LEU A 231 6.97 -11.64 16.57
C LEU A 231 6.74 -13.02 17.19
N LEU A 232 6.31 -14.00 16.39
CA LEU A 232 6.10 -15.38 16.83
C LEU A 232 7.39 -16.11 17.22
N THR A 233 8.55 -15.57 16.85
CA THR A 233 9.88 -16.07 17.28
C THR A 233 10.47 -15.30 18.46
N GLY A 234 9.71 -14.38 19.07
CA GLY A 234 10.14 -13.62 20.26
C GLY A 234 10.93 -12.34 19.96
N VAL A 235 10.91 -11.84 18.72
CA VAL A 235 11.41 -10.50 18.39
C VAL A 235 10.29 -9.50 18.61
N GLU A 236 10.53 -8.46 19.40
CA GLU A 236 9.52 -7.45 19.74
C GLU A 236 9.61 -6.22 18.83
N PRO A 237 8.51 -5.47 18.63
CA PRO A 237 8.56 -4.18 17.95
C PRO A 237 9.54 -3.20 18.64
N PRO A 238 10.16 -2.26 17.89
CA PRO A 238 10.13 -2.12 16.43
C PRO A 238 11.10 -3.06 15.70
N HIS A 239 11.84 -3.94 16.40
CA HIS A 239 12.84 -4.83 15.78
C HIS A 239 12.21 -5.84 14.81
N THR A 240 10.92 -6.16 14.99
CA THR A 240 10.11 -6.97 14.06
C THR A 240 10.19 -6.48 12.62
N ALA A 241 10.21 -5.16 12.42
CA ALA A 241 10.29 -4.54 11.09
C ALA A 241 11.66 -4.72 10.41
N ARG A 242 12.74 -4.89 11.20
CA ARG A 242 14.12 -4.90 10.71
C ARG A 242 14.71 -6.30 10.60
N HIS A 243 14.38 -7.19 11.53
CA HIS A 243 15.03 -8.49 11.63
C HIS A 243 14.76 -9.36 10.40
N ARG A 244 15.79 -9.52 9.55
CA ARG A 244 15.74 -10.32 8.31
C ARG A 244 14.49 -10.01 7.46
N ASN A 245 14.13 -8.74 7.35
CA ASN A 245 12.94 -8.28 6.62
C ASN A 245 13.32 -7.36 5.44
N PRO A 246 13.53 -7.92 4.24
CA PRO A 246 13.88 -7.13 3.05
C PRO A 246 12.73 -6.33 2.46
N PHE A 247 11.51 -6.50 2.97
CA PHE A 247 10.31 -5.92 2.39
C PHE A 247 9.85 -4.65 3.13
N ARG A 248 10.60 -4.22 4.14
CA ARG A 248 10.27 -3.10 5.04
C ARG A 248 10.03 -1.73 4.38
N GLU A 249 10.32 -1.57 3.08
CA GLU A 249 9.99 -0.38 2.28
C GLU A 249 8.95 -0.67 1.16
N TRP A 250 8.24 -1.79 1.26
CA TRP A 250 7.15 -2.13 0.34
C TRP A 250 5.85 -1.44 0.78
N ILE A 251 4.82 -1.48 -0.07
CA ILE A 251 3.61 -0.66 0.07
C ILE A 251 2.72 -1.03 1.25
N GLY A 252 2.93 -2.17 1.90
CA GLY A 252 1.99 -2.74 2.86
C GLY A 252 1.65 -1.86 4.08
N ALA A 253 2.52 -0.95 4.51
CA ALA A 253 2.14 0.08 5.50
C ALA A 253 1.20 1.17 4.95
N LEU A 254 1.35 1.55 3.68
CA LEU A 254 0.52 2.59 3.04
C LEU A 254 -0.96 2.19 3.02
N ILE A 255 -1.26 0.92 2.77
CA ILE A 255 -2.65 0.43 2.66
C ILE A 255 -3.41 0.41 4.00
N ARG A 256 -2.73 0.63 5.12
CA ARG A 256 -3.33 0.65 6.46
C ARG A 256 -3.62 2.07 6.96
N ALA A 257 -3.09 3.08 6.24
CA ALA A 257 -3.01 4.45 6.71
C ALA A 257 -4.37 5.18 6.75
N ASP A 258 -5.36 4.72 6.00
CA ASP A 258 -6.59 5.48 5.74
C ASP A 258 -7.36 5.87 7.00
N VAL A 259 -7.55 4.91 7.92
CA VAL A 259 -8.26 5.13 9.18
C VAL A 259 -7.62 6.23 10.03
N HIS A 260 -6.29 6.32 9.99
CA HIS A 260 -5.57 7.36 10.72
C HIS A 260 -5.83 8.75 10.15
N GLY A 261 -6.01 8.87 8.82
CA GLY A 261 -6.45 10.12 8.20
C GLY A 261 -7.91 10.44 8.50
N TRP A 262 -8.81 9.46 8.35
CA TRP A 262 -10.25 9.61 8.58
C TRP A 262 -10.61 10.05 10.01
N THR A 263 -9.78 9.66 10.99
CA THR A 263 -10.02 9.94 12.42
C THR A 263 -9.23 11.12 12.98
N ASN A 264 -8.42 11.79 12.15
CA ASN A 264 -7.67 13.01 12.51
C ASN A 264 -7.95 14.18 11.52
N PRO A 265 -9.21 14.58 11.32
CA PRO A 265 -9.60 15.60 10.36
C PRO A 265 -9.01 16.97 10.69
N GLY A 266 -8.33 17.58 9.72
CA GLY A 266 -7.62 18.85 9.92
C GLY A 266 -6.31 18.73 10.70
N ASP A 267 -5.93 17.54 11.15
CA ASP A 267 -4.66 17.29 11.85
C ASP A 267 -3.75 16.30 11.10
N PRO A 268 -3.12 16.74 9.98
CA PRO A 268 -2.18 15.90 9.23
C PRO A 268 -1.00 15.40 10.07
N ALA A 269 -0.55 16.16 11.07
CA ALA A 269 0.53 15.76 11.97
C ALA A 269 0.08 14.60 12.87
N GLY A 270 -1.05 14.74 13.57
CA GLY A 270 -1.61 13.67 14.41
C GLY A 270 -1.91 12.39 13.61
N ALA A 271 -2.42 12.53 12.39
CA ALA A 271 -2.64 11.41 11.47
C ALA A 271 -1.32 10.68 11.12
N ALA A 272 -0.28 11.44 10.78
CA ALA A 272 1.04 10.90 10.46
C ALA A 272 1.70 10.22 11.67
N GLU A 273 1.59 10.79 12.87
CA GLU A 273 2.11 10.19 14.10
C GLU A 273 1.39 8.88 14.44
N GLN A 274 0.08 8.83 14.24
CA GLN A 274 -0.70 7.61 14.46
C GLN A 274 -0.35 6.53 13.44
N ALA A 275 -0.23 6.89 12.15
CA ALA A 275 0.24 5.99 11.10
C ALA A 275 1.68 5.53 11.30
N HIS A 276 2.55 6.37 11.87
CA HIS A 276 3.92 5.98 12.23
C HIS A 276 3.92 4.85 13.26
N ARG A 277 3.15 4.98 14.35
CA ARG A 277 3.05 3.94 15.41
C ARG A 277 2.59 2.60 14.87
N ASP A 278 1.61 2.60 13.96
CA ASP A 278 1.16 1.40 13.23
C ASP A 278 2.27 0.86 12.30
N ALA A 279 2.85 1.70 11.45
CA ALA A 279 3.78 1.31 10.40
C ALA A 279 5.08 0.69 10.95
N VAL A 280 5.66 1.24 12.03
CA VAL A 280 6.94 0.77 12.58
C VAL A 280 6.89 -0.64 13.18
N PHE A 281 5.70 -1.22 13.31
CA PHE A 281 5.59 -2.66 13.61
C PHE A 281 6.18 -3.52 12.49
N THR A 282 5.99 -3.13 11.22
CA THR A 282 6.34 -3.97 10.06
C THR A 282 7.28 -3.32 9.05
N HIS A 283 7.41 -1.98 9.04
CA HIS A 283 8.14 -1.20 8.04
C HIS A 283 9.17 -0.25 8.66
N THR A 284 10.05 0.28 7.81
CA THR A 284 11.00 1.35 8.13
C THR A 284 11.04 2.39 7.02
N ALA A 285 11.64 3.56 7.29
CA ALA A 285 11.97 4.59 6.31
C ALA A 285 10.87 4.81 5.26
N ASN A 286 11.11 4.60 3.96
CA ASN A 286 10.15 4.95 2.91
C ASN A 286 8.82 4.17 2.98
N GLY A 287 8.80 2.99 3.60
CA GLY A 287 7.54 2.28 3.88
C GLY A 287 6.70 3.00 4.94
N VAL A 288 7.35 3.50 6.00
CA VAL A 288 6.70 4.32 7.05
C VAL A 288 6.29 5.67 6.50
N TYR A 289 7.13 6.32 5.70
CA TYR A 289 6.82 7.63 5.12
C TYR A 289 5.63 7.58 4.17
N ALA A 290 5.47 6.49 3.42
CA ALA A 290 4.32 6.29 2.55
C ALA A 290 3.01 6.21 3.34
N ALA A 291 3.01 5.54 4.50
CA ALA A 291 1.86 5.50 5.40
C ALA A 291 1.57 6.88 6.01
N MET A 292 2.61 7.58 6.50
CA MET A 292 2.49 8.93 7.05
C MET A 292 1.93 9.92 6.01
N PHE A 293 2.46 9.88 4.79
CA PHE A 293 2.02 10.69 3.65
C PHE A 293 0.52 10.49 3.37
N THR A 294 0.08 9.23 3.29
CA THR A 294 -1.31 8.88 2.99
C THR A 294 -2.25 9.33 4.11
N ALA A 295 -1.91 9.05 5.37
CA ALA A 295 -2.72 9.47 6.52
C ALA A 295 -2.86 11.00 6.59
N ALA A 296 -1.75 11.73 6.41
CA ALA A 296 -1.76 13.19 6.39
C ALA A 296 -2.54 13.78 5.21
N THR A 297 -2.46 13.15 4.02
CA THR A 297 -3.27 13.54 2.85
C THR A 297 -4.76 13.37 3.13
N LEU A 298 -5.16 12.24 3.70
CA LEU A 298 -6.55 11.95 4.05
C LEU A 298 -7.08 12.84 5.18
N ALA A 299 -6.26 13.14 6.18
CA ALA A 299 -6.61 14.09 7.25
C ALA A 299 -6.93 15.49 6.72
N ALA A 300 -6.18 15.96 5.72
CA ALA A 300 -6.47 17.22 5.03
C ALA A 300 -7.76 17.12 4.19
N ALA A 301 -7.93 16.04 3.43
CA ALA A 301 -9.13 15.81 2.61
C ALA A 301 -10.41 15.67 3.46
N ALA A 302 -10.30 15.10 4.66
CA ALA A 302 -11.42 14.89 5.60
C ALA A 302 -12.10 16.17 6.06
N THR A 303 -11.46 17.33 5.89
CA THR A 303 -12.06 18.64 6.20
C THR A 303 -13.13 19.05 5.19
N GLY A 304 -13.05 18.56 3.94
CA GLY A 304 -13.89 19.04 2.84
C GLY A 304 -13.59 20.47 2.38
N GLU A 305 -12.51 21.11 2.87
CA GLU A 305 -12.16 22.50 2.59
C GLU A 305 -11.03 22.66 1.55
N HIS A 306 -10.46 21.55 1.10
CA HIS A 306 -9.21 21.53 0.34
C HIS A 306 -9.36 20.78 -0.99
N ASP A 307 -8.75 21.33 -2.04
CA ASP A 307 -8.55 20.59 -3.29
C ASP A 307 -7.53 19.46 -3.10
N VAL A 308 -7.46 18.56 -4.09
CA VAL A 308 -6.54 17.41 -4.04
C VAL A 308 -5.08 17.85 -3.89
N HIS A 309 -4.69 18.96 -4.52
CA HIS A 309 -3.32 19.43 -4.49
C HIS A 309 -2.91 19.97 -3.11
N ALA A 310 -3.83 20.62 -2.39
CA ALA A 310 -3.66 21.04 -1.01
C ALA A 310 -3.52 19.82 -0.08
N CYS A 311 -4.33 18.79 -0.30
CA CYS A 311 -4.23 17.53 0.46
C CYS A 311 -2.87 16.85 0.23
N LEU A 312 -2.42 16.73 -1.02
CA LEU A 312 -1.11 16.16 -1.37
C LEU A 312 0.06 16.99 -0.80
N ARG A 313 -0.09 18.33 -0.73
CA ARG A 313 0.90 19.20 -0.06
C ARG A 313 0.97 18.92 1.44
N ALA A 314 -0.17 18.73 2.11
CA ALA A 314 -0.21 18.37 3.52
C ALA A 314 0.45 17.01 3.78
N GLY A 315 0.17 16.01 2.93
CA GLY A 315 0.85 14.71 2.97
C GLY A 315 2.35 14.83 2.80
N ARG A 316 2.81 15.65 1.85
CA ARG A 316 4.25 15.85 1.60
C ARG A 316 4.97 16.52 2.77
N ALA A 317 4.28 17.36 3.56
CA ALA A 317 4.89 18.11 4.67
C ALA A 317 5.37 17.23 5.82
N VAL A 318 4.87 15.98 5.94
CA VAL A 318 5.30 15.01 6.97
C VAL A 318 6.38 14.04 6.47
N VAL A 319 6.86 14.19 5.23
CA VAL A 319 7.90 13.34 4.64
C VAL A 319 9.24 14.08 4.62
N PRO A 320 10.35 13.48 5.10
CA PRO A 320 11.66 14.13 5.07
C PRO A 320 12.04 14.59 3.65
N PRO A 321 12.36 15.88 3.44
CA PRO A 321 12.50 16.47 2.11
C PRO A 321 13.70 15.95 1.31
N ARG A 322 14.67 15.32 1.99
CA ARG A 322 15.85 14.68 1.38
C ARG A 322 15.66 13.17 1.11
N SER A 323 14.51 12.61 1.46
CA SER A 323 14.21 11.19 1.21
C SER A 323 13.93 10.90 -0.26
N ARG A 324 14.16 9.65 -0.67
CA ARG A 324 13.79 9.13 -1.99
C ARG A 324 12.29 9.23 -2.24
N LEU A 325 11.44 9.04 -1.23
CA LEU A 325 10.00 9.21 -1.37
C LEU A 325 9.63 10.66 -1.71
N ALA A 326 10.22 11.66 -1.04
CA ALA A 326 9.98 13.07 -1.35
C ALA A 326 10.39 13.44 -2.79
N GLU A 327 11.51 12.89 -3.26
CA GLU A 327 11.93 13.04 -4.66
C GLU A 327 10.89 12.44 -5.62
N ALA A 328 10.40 11.23 -5.33
CA ALA A 328 9.44 10.53 -6.17
C ALA A 328 8.07 11.23 -6.23
N ILE A 329 7.58 11.75 -5.10
CA ILE A 329 6.38 12.60 -5.03
C ILE A 329 6.56 13.85 -5.90
N GLY A 330 7.71 14.53 -5.76
CA GLY A 330 8.01 15.72 -6.55
C GLY A 330 8.11 15.42 -8.05
N HIS A 331 8.67 14.27 -8.43
CA HIS A 331 8.75 13.80 -9.80
C HIS A 331 7.37 13.52 -10.39
N ALA A 332 6.52 12.77 -9.67
CA ALA A 332 5.15 12.47 -10.07
C ALA A 332 4.31 13.73 -10.33
N LEU A 333 4.37 14.71 -9.43
CA LEU A 333 3.66 15.99 -9.61
C LEU A 333 4.11 16.75 -10.86
N ARG A 334 5.42 16.73 -11.18
CA ARG A 334 5.93 17.36 -12.41
C ARG A 334 5.44 16.64 -13.65
N LEU A 335 5.47 15.30 -13.67
CA LEU A 335 4.97 14.53 -14.81
C LEU A 335 3.47 14.76 -15.02
N ALA A 336 2.68 14.71 -13.95
CA ALA A 336 1.23 14.94 -14.00
C ALA A 336 0.85 16.34 -14.53
N ALA A 337 1.71 17.34 -14.33
CA ALA A 337 1.50 18.69 -14.85
C ALA A 337 2.04 18.89 -16.28
N ALA A 338 3.04 18.10 -16.69
CA ALA A 338 3.73 18.28 -17.97
C ALA A 338 3.09 17.52 -19.14
N HIS A 339 2.37 16.43 -18.86
CA HIS A 339 1.75 15.58 -19.87
C HIS A 339 0.23 15.71 -19.85
N GLU A 340 -0.39 15.77 -21.04
CA GLU A 340 -1.85 15.76 -21.20
C GLU A 340 -2.40 14.31 -21.18
N ASP A 341 -1.66 13.37 -21.77
CA ASP A 341 -1.99 11.95 -21.71
C ASP A 341 -1.36 11.30 -20.46
N PHE A 342 -2.19 10.64 -19.67
CA PHE A 342 -1.73 9.93 -18.49
C PHE A 342 -0.88 8.70 -18.86
N ASP A 343 -1.04 8.15 -20.07
CA ASP A 343 -0.20 7.04 -20.54
C ASP A 343 1.29 7.42 -20.61
N ASP A 344 1.61 8.66 -20.97
CA ASP A 344 2.99 9.16 -20.97
C ASP A 344 3.54 9.27 -19.54
N VAL A 345 2.72 9.75 -18.60
CA VAL A 345 3.10 9.84 -17.18
C VAL A 345 3.45 8.45 -16.63
N VAL A 346 2.62 7.46 -16.94
CA VAL A 346 2.84 6.07 -16.52
C VAL A 346 4.11 5.51 -17.14
N ASP A 347 4.32 5.71 -18.43
CA ASP A 347 5.49 5.16 -19.13
C ASP A 347 6.80 5.74 -18.58
N GLU A 348 6.84 7.04 -18.24
CA GLU A 348 7.99 7.68 -17.59
C GLU A 348 8.22 7.17 -16.15
N LEU A 349 7.17 6.94 -15.36
CA LEU A 349 7.29 6.33 -14.04
C LEU A 349 7.84 4.90 -14.13
N HIS A 350 7.35 4.09 -15.06
CA HIS A 350 7.86 2.73 -15.27
C HIS A 350 9.31 2.74 -15.75
N ALA A 351 9.66 3.59 -16.72
CA ALA A 351 11.03 3.74 -17.20
C ALA A 351 12.01 4.08 -16.08
N ARG A 352 11.59 4.95 -15.14
CA ARG A 352 12.41 5.35 -14.00
C ARG A 352 12.56 4.27 -12.93
N TYR A 353 11.47 3.61 -12.54
CA TYR A 353 11.46 2.80 -11.31
C TYR A 353 11.52 1.29 -11.56
N ALA A 354 10.96 0.77 -12.66
CA ALA A 354 10.93 -0.67 -12.93
C ALA A 354 12.31 -1.36 -12.98
N PRO A 355 13.41 -0.71 -13.42
CA PRO A 355 14.73 -1.35 -13.43
C PRO A 355 15.29 -1.66 -12.03
N THR A 356 14.86 -0.94 -10.99
CA THR A 356 15.48 -0.98 -9.66
C THR A 356 14.51 -1.37 -8.54
N HIS A 357 13.22 -1.10 -8.70
CA HIS A 357 12.22 -1.33 -7.66
C HIS A 357 11.35 -2.54 -8.00
N HIS A 358 10.93 -3.26 -6.96
CA HIS A 358 9.88 -4.26 -7.08
C HIS A 358 8.53 -3.55 -7.33
N TRP A 359 7.62 -4.19 -8.06
CA TRP A 359 6.32 -3.58 -8.43
C TRP A 359 5.43 -3.25 -7.23
N VAL A 360 5.66 -3.85 -6.06
CA VAL A 360 4.98 -3.51 -4.78
C VAL A 360 5.78 -2.55 -3.87
N HIS A 361 6.88 -1.97 -4.36
CA HIS A 361 7.69 -1.07 -3.53
C HIS A 361 6.94 0.23 -3.23
N ALA A 362 7.06 0.80 -2.02
CA ALA A 362 6.28 1.97 -1.61
C ALA A 362 6.53 3.21 -2.49
N ILE A 363 7.79 3.50 -2.82
CA ILE A 363 8.20 4.65 -3.65
C ILE A 363 7.44 4.75 -4.99
N PRO A 364 7.55 3.79 -5.92
CA PRO A 364 6.89 3.92 -7.22
C PRO A 364 5.36 3.92 -7.12
N ASN A 365 4.79 3.14 -6.18
CA ASN A 365 3.35 3.11 -5.97
C ASN A 365 2.82 4.43 -5.40
N THR A 366 3.56 5.07 -4.48
CA THR A 366 3.20 6.41 -3.97
C THR A 366 3.34 7.46 -5.08
N ALA A 367 4.37 7.37 -5.92
CA ALA A 367 4.52 8.26 -7.07
C ALA A 367 3.33 8.12 -8.05
N LEU A 368 2.91 6.88 -8.36
CA LEU A 368 1.74 6.62 -9.20
C LEU A 368 0.45 7.16 -8.58
N LEU A 369 0.24 6.94 -7.28
CA LEU A 369 -0.90 7.48 -6.52
C LEU A 369 -0.98 9.01 -6.65
N VAL A 370 0.14 9.70 -6.39
CA VAL A 370 0.24 11.17 -6.47
C VAL A 370 -0.03 11.65 -7.89
N ALA A 371 0.57 11.00 -8.90
CA ALA A 371 0.36 11.36 -10.29
C ALA A 371 -1.11 11.19 -10.70
N ALA A 372 -1.74 10.07 -10.33
CA ALA A 372 -3.13 9.77 -10.66
C ALA A 372 -4.11 10.78 -10.03
N LEU A 373 -3.96 11.06 -8.73
CA LEU A 373 -4.77 12.05 -8.01
C LEU A 373 -4.58 13.46 -8.55
N SER A 374 -3.33 13.87 -8.79
CA SER A 374 -2.99 15.21 -9.31
C SER A 374 -3.49 15.40 -10.74
N HIS A 375 -3.32 14.41 -11.62
CA HIS A 375 -3.76 14.50 -13.03
C HIS A 375 -5.29 14.40 -13.17
N ALA A 376 -5.96 13.75 -12.22
CA ALA A 376 -7.41 13.72 -12.17
C ALA A 376 -8.03 14.96 -11.54
N ASP A 377 -7.22 15.87 -10.96
CA ASP A 377 -7.69 17.01 -10.15
C ASP A 377 -8.73 16.59 -9.10
N GLY A 378 -8.50 15.44 -8.46
CA GLY A 378 -9.39 14.90 -7.44
C GLY A 378 -10.69 14.27 -7.96
N ASP A 379 -10.94 14.25 -9.28
CA ASP A 379 -12.10 13.54 -9.86
C ASP A 379 -12.06 12.06 -9.48
N PHE A 380 -13.18 11.54 -8.99
CA PHE A 380 -13.25 10.17 -8.46
C PHE A 380 -12.93 9.11 -9.52
N THR A 381 -13.67 9.13 -10.64
CA THR A 381 -13.48 8.12 -11.71
C THR A 381 -12.09 8.28 -12.32
N GLY A 382 -11.68 9.53 -12.54
CA GLY A 382 -10.38 9.89 -13.05
C GLY A 382 -9.22 9.42 -12.18
N SER A 383 -9.35 9.48 -10.86
CA SER A 383 -8.30 9.07 -9.91
C SER A 383 -8.15 7.55 -9.88
N VAL A 384 -9.26 6.85 -9.67
CA VAL A 384 -9.28 5.38 -9.56
C VAL A 384 -8.83 4.71 -10.86
N ARG A 385 -9.34 5.19 -12.01
CA ARG A 385 -8.99 4.60 -13.30
C ARG A 385 -7.50 4.79 -13.64
N ARG A 386 -6.93 5.94 -13.31
CA ARG A 386 -5.53 6.27 -13.58
C ARG A 386 -4.60 5.48 -12.66
N ALA A 387 -4.93 5.39 -11.38
CA ALA A 387 -4.25 4.56 -10.40
C ALA A 387 -4.13 3.11 -10.87
N VAL A 388 -5.25 2.48 -11.27
CA VAL A 388 -5.25 1.08 -11.74
C VAL A 388 -4.60 0.92 -13.12
N ALA A 389 -4.87 1.83 -14.06
CA ALA A 389 -4.28 1.81 -15.40
C ALA A 389 -2.75 1.93 -15.38
N GLY A 390 -2.20 2.56 -14.34
CA GLY A 390 -0.76 2.69 -14.14
C GLY A 390 -0.03 1.39 -13.80
N GLY A 391 -0.75 0.31 -13.51
CA GLY A 391 -0.16 -0.98 -13.16
C GLY A 391 0.45 -0.97 -11.75
N MET A 392 1.63 -1.60 -11.60
CA MET A 392 2.28 -1.80 -10.29
C MET A 392 1.36 -2.58 -9.33
N ASP A 393 1.15 -2.12 -8.10
CA ASP A 393 0.24 -2.73 -7.14
C ASP A 393 -1.18 -2.17 -7.30
N THR A 394 -1.89 -2.72 -8.29
CA THR A 394 -3.07 -2.09 -8.89
C THR A 394 -4.25 -1.93 -7.94
N ASP A 395 -4.55 -2.94 -7.14
CA ASP A 395 -5.62 -2.91 -6.14
C ASP A 395 -5.27 -1.94 -5.02
N SER A 396 -4.06 -2.01 -4.46
CA SER A 396 -3.65 -1.14 -3.37
C SER A 396 -3.58 0.34 -3.75
N VAL A 397 -2.97 0.68 -4.89
CA VAL A 397 -2.92 2.07 -5.35
C VAL A 397 -4.30 2.57 -5.76
N GLY A 398 -5.11 1.71 -6.38
CA GLY A 398 -6.52 1.98 -6.67
C GLY A 398 -7.32 2.27 -5.41
N ALA A 399 -7.16 1.47 -4.36
CA ALA A 399 -7.85 1.59 -3.08
C ALA A 399 -7.57 2.94 -2.42
N THR A 400 -6.29 3.30 -2.26
CA THR A 400 -5.93 4.59 -1.65
C THR A 400 -6.36 5.78 -2.52
N ALA A 401 -6.24 5.69 -3.85
CA ALA A 401 -6.73 6.75 -4.75
C ALA A 401 -8.25 6.95 -4.62
N GLY A 402 -8.99 5.85 -4.56
CA GLY A 402 -10.44 5.87 -4.38
C GLY A 402 -10.86 6.39 -3.00
N SER A 403 -10.10 6.08 -1.96
CA SER A 403 -10.31 6.62 -0.62
C SER A 403 -10.19 8.15 -0.61
N VAL A 404 -9.07 8.69 -1.09
CA VAL A 404 -8.85 10.15 -1.16
C VAL A 404 -9.91 10.82 -2.00
N ALA A 405 -10.14 10.35 -3.24
CA ALA A 405 -11.09 10.98 -4.14
C ALA A 405 -12.56 10.80 -3.70
N GLY A 406 -12.88 9.70 -3.01
CA GLY A 406 -14.19 9.48 -2.40
C GLY A 406 -14.47 10.48 -1.28
N LEU A 407 -13.47 10.74 -0.44
CA LEU A 407 -13.56 11.74 0.63
C LEU A 407 -13.73 13.16 0.07
N LEU A 408 -12.99 13.50 -1.00
CA LEU A 408 -13.13 14.78 -1.72
C LEU A 408 -14.50 14.93 -2.39
N ALA A 409 -15.11 13.85 -2.87
CA ALA A 409 -16.46 13.85 -3.41
C ALA A 409 -17.54 14.05 -2.33
N GLY A 410 -17.23 13.75 -1.06
CA GLY A 410 -18.01 14.11 0.13
C GLY A 410 -19.30 13.33 0.38
N SER A 411 -19.80 12.55 -0.59
CA SER A 411 -21.02 11.75 -0.45
C SER A 411 -21.01 10.53 -1.37
N PRO A 412 -21.56 9.37 -0.95
CA PRO A 412 -21.70 8.20 -1.82
C PRO A 412 -22.47 8.52 -3.10
N THR A 413 -23.46 9.41 -3.04
CA THR A 413 -24.27 9.79 -4.22
C THR A 413 -23.48 10.57 -5.28
N ALA A 414 -22.34 11.17 -4.92
CA ALA A 414 -21.46 11.86 -5.85
C ALA A 414 -20.58 10.89 -6.66
N LEU A 415 -20.41 9.64 -6.20
CA LEU A 415 -19.67 8.63 -6.95
C LEU A 415 -20.60 8.00 -8.00
N PRO A 416 -20.16 7.76 -9.25
CA PRO A 416 -21.02 7.16 -10.27
C PRO A 416 -21.61 5.80 -9.85
N GLU A 417 -22.89 5.58 -10.16
CA GLU A 417 -23.63 4.38 -9.72
C GLU A 417 -23.01 3.07 -10.23
N HIS A 418 -22.47 3.06 -11.45
CA HIS A 418 -21.87 1.85 -12.03
C HIS A 418 -20.67 1.33 -11.24
N TRP A 419 -19.99 2.20 -10.48
CA TRP A 419 -18.92 1.79 -9.57
C TRP A 419 -19.47 1.18 -8.27
N ARG A 420 -20.46 1.83 -7.65
CA ARG A 420 -20.94 1.47 -6.31
C ARG A 420 -21.97 0.34 -6.29
N VAL A 421 -22.89 0.30 -7.25
CA VAL A 421 -24.01 -0.65 -7.27
C VAL A 421 -23.55 -2.11 -7.21
N PRO A 422 -22.49 -2.54 -7.94
CA PRO A 422 -22.01 -3.92 -7.86
C PRO A 422 -21.52 -4.33 -6.45
N LEU A 423 -21.10 -3.38 -5.61
CA LEU A 423 -20.62 -3.65 -4.25
C LEU A 423 -21.74 -3.97 -3.26
N LYS A 424 -23.01 -3.70 -3.61
CA LYS A 424 -24.22 -4.09 -2.84
C LYS A 424 -24.18 -3.73 -1.36
N ASN A 425 -23.39 -2.70 -1.00
CA ASN A 425 -23.12 -2.34 0.39
C ASN A 425 -22.76 -3.55 1.26
N ARG A 426 -21.86 -4.42 0.78
CA ARG A 426 -21.48 -5.66 1.47
C ARG A 426 -20.00 -5.97 1.26
N LEU A 427 -19.25 -6.06 2.34
CA LEU A 427 -17.85 -6.47 2.37
C LEU A 427 -17.71 -7.88 2.95
N ALA A 428 -17.05 -8.77 2.22
CA ALA A 428 -16.54 -10.03 2.77
C ALA A 428 -15.15 -9.78 3.38
N THR A 429 -14.87 -10.31 4.58
CA THR A 429 -13.57 -10.10 5.25
C THR A 429 -13.19 -11.26 6.16
N GLY A 430 -11.89 -11.43 6.39
CA GLY A 430 -11.37 -12.36 7.41
C GLY A 430 -11.41 -11.82 8.84
N VAL A 431 -11.69 -10.53 9.04
CA VAL A 431 -11.81 -9.90 10.36
C VAL A 431 -13.21 -10.22 10.90
N ALA A 432 -13.28 -11.17 11.84
CA ALA A 432 -14.49 -11.95 12.12
C ALA A 432 -15.75 -11.10 12.40
N ASP A 433 -15.62 -10.04 13.19
CA ASP A 433 -16.76 -9.19 13.59
C ASP A 433 -17.29 -8.27 12.48
N PHE A 434 -16.60 -8.21 11.33
CA PHE A 434 -16.94 -7.30 10.23
C PHE A 434 -17.42 -8.01 8.96
N ASP A 435 -17.46 -9.34 8.90
CA ASP A 435 -17.89 -10.06 7.70
C ASP A 435 -19.36 -9.76 7.35
N GLY A 436 -19.60 -9.37 6.10
CA GLY A 436 -20.90 -8.94 5.61
C GLY A 436 -21.27 -7.48 5.92
N SER A 437 -20.38 -6.70 6.55
CA SER A 437 -20.66 -5.30 6.89
C SER A 437 -20.91 -4.42 5.66
N GLY A 438 -21.81 -3.46 5.81
CA GLY A 438 -21.99 -2.37 4.85
C GLY A 438 -21.01 -1.23 5.05
N PHE A 439 -20.68 -0.52 3.98
CA PHE A 439 -19.80 0.65 4.00
C PHE A 439 -20.42 1.83 4.78
N ASP A 440 -21.74 1.93 4.81
CA ASP A 440 -22.49 2.85 5.66
C ASP A 440 -22.26 2.57 7.16
N ALA A 441 -22.32 1.30 7.56
CA ALA A 441 -22.04 0.87 8.93
C ALA A 441 -20.57 1.12 9.31
N LEU A 442 -19.64 0.78 8.42
CA LEU A 442 -18.20 1.06 8.62
C LEU A 442 -17.93 2.56 8.73
N ALA A 443 -18.58 3.38 7.92
CA ALA A 443 -18.48 4.83 7.98
C ALA A 443 -19.04 5.40 9.28
N HIS A 444 -20.17 4.87 9.77
CA HIS A 444 -20.71 5.24 11.08
C HIS A 444 -19.75 4.92 12.21
N LEU A 445 -19.18 3.71 12.24
CA LEU A 445 -18.19 3.31 13.26
C LEU A 445 -16.93 4.18 13.18
N THR A 446 -16.46 4.48 11.97
CA THR A 446 -15.32 5.38 11.75
C THR A 446 -15.61 6.79 12.27
N HIS A 447 -16.83 7.30 12.03
CA HIS A 447 -17.25 8.60 12.53
C HIS A 447 -17.26 8.64 14.07
N LEU A 448 -17.72 7.59 14.73
CA LEU A 448 -17.70 7.48 16.20
C LEU A 448 -16.28 7.57 16.76
N GLU A 449 -15.30 6.91 16.14
CA GLU A 449 -13.89 7.04 16.54
C GLU A 449 -13.29 8.40 16.18
N ALA A 450 -13.73 9.04 15.09
CA ALA A 450 -13.28 10.37 14.71
C ALA A 450 -13.67 11.44 15.75
N ILE A 451 -14.91 11.40 16.24
CA ILE A 451 -15.44 12.33 17.26
C ILE A 451 -15.08 11.94 18.70
N ARG A 452 -14.49 10.76 18.90
CA ARG A 452 -14.06 10.30 20.21
C ARG A 452 -12.92 11.20 20.72
N PRO A 453 -13.05 11.74 21.95
CA PRO A 453 -12.09 12.70 22.50
C PRO A 453 -10.70 12.11 22.73
#